data_AF-A0A4W3H310-F1
#
_entry.id   AF-A0A4W3H310-F1
#
_cell.length_a   1.000
_cell.length_b   1.000
_cell.length_c   1.000
_cell.angle_alpha   90.00
_cell.angle_beta   90.00
_cell.angle_gamma   90.00
#
_symmetry.space_group_name_H-M   'P 1'
#
loop_
_entity.id
_entity.type
_entity.pdbx_description
1 polymer ?
#
loop_
_entity_poly.entity_id
_entity_poly.type
_entity_poly.pdbx_seq_one_letter_code
_entity_poly.pdbx_strand_id
1 'polypeptide(L)'
;MPDEHREVLQSLLYFLSDVAADNENQMTARNLAVCLAPSLFHLNLPRKEASSPRMLPRRTALSKPDQRDLSENLAATEGLSHMITESKRLFQVPLDIMTQVRSSNAGAEWHPMPLAVPGSGGGSTVRLCQAGLEATFHELLIEAEEKFRGWVSATGPGNTQLSYKKAGDGPPLRLWKVTVEVEAAPRSVLNRILRERHLWDEDLLVGKVLEHFEGNTDLYYYVQDSMAPHPRRSFTVLRSWWQELSRGVCALVTTSVEPDLGGDEGAVQALVLTAQYLMEPCGSGHCRLTHISRTDLRYRPFLPLLTHLTATYPTPSELTL
;
A
#
# COMPACT_ATOMS: atom_id res chain seq x y z
N MET A 1 5.95 6.02 -11.20
CA MET A 1 5.06 4.85 -11.00
C MET A 1 4.78 4.74 -9.50
N PRO A 2 3.53 4.48 -9.06
CA PRO A 2 3.21 4.23 -7.65
C PRO A 2 4.01 3.03 -7.09
N ASP A 3 4.29 3.03 -5.79
CA ASP A 3 5.09 1.99 -5.14
C ASP A 3 4.49 0.59 -5.29
N GLU A 4 3.18 0.48 -5.13
CA GLU A 4 2.42 -0.77 -5.30
C GLU A 4 2.67 -1.39 -6.69
N HIS A 5 2.61 -0.58 -7.74
CA HIS A 5 2.86 -1.04 -9.12
C HIS A 5 4.32 -1.46 -9.32
N ARG A 6 5.26 -0.81 -8.62
CA ARG A 6 6.68 -1.16 -8.66
C ARG A 6 6.95 -2.50 -7.98
N GLU A 7 6.32 -2.77 -6.84
CA GLU A 7 6.43 -4.04 -6.13
C GLU A 7 5.93 -5.20 -6.98
N VAL A 8 4.76 -5.02 -7.59
CA VAL A 8 4.17 -6.02 -8.51
C VAL A 8 5.09 -6.26 -9.70
N LEU A 9 5.64 -5.19 -10.31
CA LEU A 9 6.58 -5.32 -11.42
C LEU A 9 7.86 -6.05 -11.01
N GLN A 10 8.42 -5.77 -9.83
CA GLN A 10 9.61 -6.47 -9.36
C GLN A 10 9.34 -7.97 -9.17
N SER A 11 8.27 -8.33 -8.46
CA SER A 11 7.91 -9.73 -8.23
C SER A 11 7.69 -10.47 -9.56
N LEU A 12 6.99 -9.83 -10.51
CA LEU A 12 6.79 -10.39 -11.85
C LEU A 12 8.13 -10.61 -12.57
N LEU A 13 9.00 -9.61 -12.61
CA LEU A 13 10.28 -9.71 -13.33
C LEU A 13 11.21 -10.74 -12.70
N TYR A 14 11.21 -10.89 -11.37
CA TYR A 14 12.03 -11.90 -10.69
C TYR A 14 11.51 -13.30 -10.98
N PHE A 15 10.20 -13.51 -10.89
CA PHE A 15 9.57 -14.77 -11.28
C PHE A 15 9.91 -15.16 -12.73
N LEU A 16 9.75 -14.21 -13.67
CA LEU A 16 10.09 -14.46 -15.08
C LEU A 16 11.58 -14.72 -15.29
N SER A 17 12.45 -14.10 -14.49
CA SER A 17 13.90 -14.34 -14.50
C SER A 17 14.24 -15.75 -14.03
N ASP A 18 13.59 -16.22 -12.96
CA ASP A 18 13.77 -17.57 -12.43
C ASP A 18 13.25 -18.63 -13.41
N VAL A 19 12.07 -18.40 -14.03
CA VAL A 19 11.55 -19.25 -15.10
C VAL A 19 12.53 -19.30 -16.27
N ALA A 20 13.10 -18.16 -16.67
CA ALA A 20 14.05 -18.12 -17.79
C ALA A 20 15.41 -18.76 -17.50
N ALA A 21 15.77 -18.91 -16.22
CA ALA A 21 17.00 -19.56 -15.77
C ALA A 21 16.86 -21.08 -15.63
N ASP A 22 15.63 -21.60 -15.61
CA ASP A 22 15.34 -23.03 -15.49
C ASP A 22 15.53 -23.74 -16.85
N ASN A 23 16.40 -24.75 -16.83
CA ASN A 23 16.79 -25.50 -18.03
C ASN A 23 15.70 -26.46 -18.53
N GLU A 24 14.71 -26.81 -17.71
CA GLU A 24 13.68 -27.78 -18.10
C GLU A 24 12.63 -27.18 -19.05
N ASN A 25 12.31 -25.89 -18.91
CA ASN A 25 11.20 -25.27 -19.63
C ASN A 25 11.58 -24.65 -20.99
N GLN A 26 12.88 -24.52 -21.31
CA GLN A 26 13.42 -23.93 -22.55
C GLN A 26 12.88 -22.52 -22.88
N MET A 27 12.25 -21.83 -21.92
CA MET A 27 11.67 -20.51 -22.10
C MET A 27 12.71 -19.44 -21.82
N THR A 28 13.36 -18.92 -22.87
CA THR A 28 14.26 -17.77 -22.68
C THR A 28 13.49 -16.51 -22.26
N ALA A 29 14.18 -15.54 -21.65
CA ALA A 29 13.61 -14.22 -21.34
C ALA A 29 12.95 -13.55 -22.56
N ARG A 30 13.51 -13.76 -23.76
CA ARG A 30 12.95 -13.28 -25.02
C ARG A 30 11.64 -14.00 -25.37
N ASN A 31 11.56 -15.33 -25.21
CA ASN A 31 10.34 -16.10 -25.48
C ASN A 31 9.20 -15.64 -24.56
N LEU A 32 9.49 -15.48 -23.26
CA LEU A 32 8.53 -14.96 -22.29
C LEU A 32 8.09 -13.55 -22.66
N ALA A 33 9.02 -12.68 -23.05
CA ALA A 33 8.72 -11.31 -23.44
C ALA A 33 7.82 -11.22 -24.69
N VAL A 34 8.07 -12.05 -25.71
CA VAL A 34 7.22 -12.14 -26.92
C VAL A 34 5.77 -12.46 -26.56
N CYS A 35 5.56 -13.37 -25.60
CA CYS A 35 4.22 -13.77 -25.18
C CYS A 35 3.52 -12.73 -24.30
N LEU A 36 4.26 -12.04 -23.43
CA LEU A 36 3.69 -11.20 -22.37
C LEU A 36 3.62 -9.70 -22.73
N ALA A 37 4.55 -9.19 -23.54
CA ALA A 37 4.61 -7.77 -23.89
C ALA A 37 3.29 -7.22 -24.47
N PRO A 38 2.58 -7.93 -25.37
CA PRO A 38 1.34 -7.38 -25.94
C PRO A 38 0.24 -7.15 -24.89
N SER A 39 0.18 -8.01 -23.88
CA SER A 39 -0.78 -7.91 -22.76
C SER A 39 -0.36 -6.85 -21.75
N LEU A 40 0.92 -6.84 -21.34
CA LEU A 40 1.44 -5.90 -20.34
C LEU A 40 1.44 -4.45 -20.82
N PHE A 41 1.69 -4.23 -22.11
CA PHE A 41 1.74 -2.89 -22.71
C PHE A 41 0.48 -2.53 -23.50
N HIS A 42 -0.56 -3.36 -23.44
CA HIS A 42 -1.85 -3.11 -24.09
C HIS A 42 -1.77 -2.83 -25.61
N LEU A 43 -0.80 -3.46 -26.30
CA LEU A 43 -0.49 -3.16 -27.71
C LEU A 43 -1.55 -3.65 -28.70
N ASN A 44 -2.41 -4.59 -28.28
CA ASN A 44 -3.48 -5.17 -29.09
C ASN A 44 -4.88 -4.61 -28.77
N LEU A 45 -4.99 -3.62 -27.88
CA LEU A 45 -6.27 -2.98 -27.58
C LEU A 45 -6.53 -1.86 -28.59
N PRO A 46 -7.75 -1.76 -29.17
CA PRO A 46 -8.10 -0.62 -29.98
C PRO A 46 -7.98 0.63 -29.11
N ARG A 47 -7.06 1.54 -29.47
CA ARG A 47 -6.88 2.82 -28.77
C ARG A 47 -8.23 3.52 -28.75
N LYS A 48 -8.85 3.61 -27.56
CA LYS A 48 -10.10 4.36 -27.35
C LYS A 48 -9.73 5.84 -27.35
N GLU A 49 -9.53 6.40 -28.54
CA GLU A 49 -9.42 7.85 -28.69
C GLU A 49 -10.73 8.49 -28.25
N ALA A 50 -10.63 9.41 -27.28
CA ALA A 50 -11.70 10.31 -26.94
C ALA A 50 -11.92 11.29 -28.11
N SER A 51 -13.19 11.43 -28.52
CA SER A 51 -13.77 12.47 -29.39
C SER A 51 -13.53 12.41 -30.91
N SER A 52 -14.41 11.69 -31.63
CA SER A 52 -15.12 12.24 -32.81
C SER A 52 -16.29 11.33 -33.21
N PRO A 53 -17.57 11.78 -33.13
CA PRO A 53 -18.73 10.97 -33.46
C PRO A 53 -19.11 11.12 -34.93
N ARG A 54 -18.20 10.84 -35.86
CA ARG A 54 -18.56 10.63 -37.27
C ARG A 54 -17.56 9.66 -37.87
N MET A 55 -17.98 8.41 -38.03
CA MET A 55 -17.69 7.51 -39.14
C MET A 55 -18.14 6.09 -38.74
N LEU A 56 -18.99 5.50 -39.57
CA LEU A 56 -19.65 4.21 -39.38
C LEU A 56 -18.66 3.06 -39.12
N PRO A 57 -19.01 2.04 -38.30
CA PRO A 57 -18.15 0.89 -38.08
C PRO A 57 -18.14 0.01 -39.33
N ARG A 58 -17.10 0.16 -40.16
CA ARG A 58 -16.88 -0.76 -41.28
C ARG A 58 -16.23 -2.03 -40.73
N ARG A 59 -17.02 -3.10 -40.66
CA ARG A 59 -16.54 -4.48 -40.59
C ARG A 59 -15.60 -4.74 -41.79
N THR A 60 -14.30 -4.82 -41.55
CA THR A 60 -13.28 -5.36 -42.47
C THR A 60 -12.17 -5.95 -41.59
N ALA A 61 -12.10 -7.28 -41.45
CA ALA A 61 -11.26 -8.17 -42.26
C ALA A 61 -9.76 -7.95 -42.00
N LEU A 62 -9.09 -8.98 -41.45
CA LEU A 62 -7.64 -9.23 -41.37
C LEU A 62 -6.73 -8.13 -41.97
N SER A 63 -6.65 -6.97 -41.34
CA SER A 63 -5.68 -5.94 -41.73
C SER A 63 -4.34 -6.29 -41.09
N LYS A 64 -3.32 -6.45 -41.93
CA LYS A 64 -1.92 -6.60 -41.50
C LYS A 64 -1.59 -5.50 -40.46
N PRO A 65 -0.89 -5.82 -39.36
CA PRO A 65 -0.47 -4.79 -38.41
C PRO A 65 0.32 -3.70 -39.15
N ASP A 66 0.05 -2.43 -38.82
CA ASP A 66 0.78 -1.32 -39.42
C ASP A 66 2.27 -1.47 -39.11
N GLN A 67 3.17 -1.00 -39.98
CA GLN A 67 4.62 -1.12 -39.76
C GLN A 67 5.04 -0.48 -38.43
N ARG A 68 4.30 0.57 -38.04
CA ARG A 68 4.41 1.21 -36.72
C ARG A 68 4.03 0.26 -35.59
N ASP A 69 2.87 -0.42 -35.66
CA ASP A 69 2.42 -1.35 -34.62
C ASP A 69 3.40 -2.51 -34.46
N LEU A 70 3.97 -3.01 -35.56
CA LEU A 70 5.01 -4.03 -35.52
C LEU A 70 6.28 -3.54 -34.82
N SER A 71 6.70 -2.30 -35.09
CA SER A 71 7.86 -1.69 -34.44
C SER A 71 7.64 -1.46 -32.94
N GLU A 72 6.43 -1.04 -32.54
CA GLU A 72 6.05 -0.87 -31.13
C GLU A 72 6.06 -2.20 -30.38
N ASN A 73 5.57 -3.28 -31.00
CA ASN A 73 5.62 -4.63 -30.44
C ASN A 73 7.05 -5.17 -30.29
N LEU A 74 7.92 -4.94 -31.28
CA LEU A 74 9.33 -5.33 -31.20
C LEU A 74 10.05 -4.59 -30.07
N ALA A 75 9.88 -3.27 -29.98
CA ALA A 75 10.48 -2.47 -28.91
C ALA A 75 10.00 -2.90 -27.52
N ALA A 76 8.70 -3.17 -27.36
CA ALA A 76 8.14 -3.65 -26.10
C ALA A 76 8.67 -5.04 -25.71
N THR A 77 8.84 -5.93 -26.69
CA THR A 77 9.42 -7.26 -26.51
C THR A 77 10.89 -7.16 -26.08
N GLU A 78 11.69 -6.34 -26.76
CA GLU A 78 13.10 -6.16 -26.42
C GLU A 78 13.27 -5.50 -25.05
N GLY A 79 12.47 -4.48 -24.76
CA GLY A 79 12.46 -3.82 -23.45
C GLY A 79 12.11 -4.78 -22.33
N LEU A 80 11.04 -5.58 -22.48
CA LEU A 80 10.65 -6.58 -21.48
C LEU A 80 11.68 -7.69 -21.33
N SER A 81 12.25 -8.19 -22.44
CA SER A 81 13.32 -9.19 -22.39
C SER A 81 14.52 -8.67 -21.60
N HIS A 82 14.93 -7.42 -21.82
CA HIS A 82 16.02 -6.82 -21.08
C HIS A 82 15.67 -6.63 -19.60
N MET A 83 14.45 -6.19 -19.27
CA MET A 83 13.98 -6.06 -17.89
C MET A 83 13.96 -7.41 -17.15
N ILE A 84 13.61 -8.51 -17.81
CA ILE A 84 13.63 -9.86 -17.22
C ILE A 84 15.08 -10.27 -16.93
N THR A 85 15.99 -10.12 -17.90
CA THR A 85 17.40 -10.49 -17.75
C THR A 85 18.10 -9.68 -16.66
N GLU A 86 17.89 -8.37 -16.63
CA GLU A 86 18.57 -7.44 -15.71
C GLU A 86 17.74 -7.14 -14.46
N SER A 87 16.70 -7.92 -14.19
CA SER A 87 15.73 -7.67 -13.11
C SER A 87 16.42 -7.42 -11.76
N LYS A 88 17.42 -8.22 -11.41
CA LYS A 88 18.17 -8.10 -10.14
C LYS A 88 18.93 -6.78 -10.01
N ARG A 89 19.39 -6.19 -11.13
CA ARG A 89 20.11 -4.91 -11.15
C ARG A 89 19.17 -3.72 -11.29
N LEU A 90 18.03 -3.89 -11.98
CA LEU A 90 17.04 -2.84 -12.23
C LEU A 90 16.50 -2.21 -10.94
N PHE A 91 16.37 -3.02 -9.88
CA PHE A 91 15.86 -2.57 -8.58
C PHE A 91 16.93 -2.24 -7.55
N GLN A 92 18.22 -2.28 -7.93
CA GLN A 92 19.31 -1.87 -7.03
C GLN A 92 19.54 -0.36 -7.10
N VAL A 93 19.81 0.22 -5.94
CA VAL A 93 20.20 1.63 -5.84
C VAL A 93 21.69 1.72 -5.63
N PRO A 94 22.42 2.49 -6.46
CA PRO A 94 23.79 2.84 -6.15
C PRO A 94 23.87 3.55 -4.80
N LEU A 95 24.78 3.09 -3.94
CA LEU A 95 24.95 3.58 -2.56
C LEU A 95 25.18 5.10 -2.52
N ASP A 96 25.89 5.64 -3.51
CA ASP A 96 26.22 7.05 -3.63
C ASP A 96 24.98 7.93 -3.84
N ILE A 97 23.95 7.38 -4.49
CA ILE A 97 22.70 8.10 -4.68
C ILE A 97 21.83 8.01 -3.42
N MET A 98 21.88 6.90 -2.70
CA MET A 98 21.18 6.77 -1.41
C MET A 98 21.70 7.77 -0.37
N THR A 99 23.01 8.01 -0.31
CA THR A 99 23.62 8.98 0.61
C THR A 99 23.26 10.41 0.24
N GLN A 100 23.27 10.76 -1.05
CA GLN A 100 22.86 12.07 -1.53
C GLN A 100 21.39 12.38 -1.21
N VAL A 101 20.46 11.46 -1.43
CA VAL A 101 19.06 11.78 -1.14
C VAL A 101 18.74 11.80 0.35
N ARG A 102 19.39 10.95 1.18
CA ARG A 102 19.26 11.05 2.64
C ARG A 102 19.67 12.44 3.16
N SER A 103 20.65 13.08 2.53
CA SER A 103 21.06 14.45 2.86
C SER A 103 20.09 15.53 2.36
N SER A 104 19.31 15.24 1.29
CA SER A 104 18.42 16.22 0.63
C SER A 104 16.96 16.18 1.13
N ASN A 105 16.48 15.02 1.60
CA ASN A 105 15.06 14.79 1.97
C ASN A 105 14.77 14.85 3.48
N ALA A 106 15.64 15.49 4.28
CA ALA A 106 15.53 15.53 5.74
C ALA A 106 14.23 16.17 6.30
N GLY A 107 13.40 16.78 5.45
CA GLY A 107 12.10 17.37 5.83
C GLY A 107 10.86 16.71 5.22
N ALA A 108 11.00 15.60 4.47
CA ALA A 108 9.90 14.97 3.74
C ALA A 108 9.60 13.51 4.16
N GLU A 109 10.28 12.99 5.18
CA GLU A 109 10.08 11.61 5.65
C GLU A 109 9.10 11.60 6.83
N TRP A 110 8.18 10.63 6.85
CA TRP A 110 7.29 10.45 7.99
C TRP A 110 8.07 9.78 9.13
N HIS A 111 8.07 10.42 10.29
CA HIS A 111 8.71 9.89 11.48
C HIS A 111 7.65 9.32 12.44
N PRO A 112 7.89 8.14 13.05
CA PRO A 112 7.03 7.65 14.12
C PRO A 112 7.13 8.58 15.31
N MET A 113 6.08 8.62 16.12
CA MET A 113 6.13 9.39 17.37
C MET A 113 7.00 8.63 18.40
N PRO A 114 7.97 9.30 19.06
CA PRO A 114 8.73 8.69 20.13
C PRO A 114 7.80 8.28 21.27
N LEU A 115 7.88 7.02 21.73
CA LEU A 115 7.33 6.63 23.03
C LEU A 115 8.47 6.74 24.05
N ALA A 116 8.22 7.43 25.16
CA ALA A 116 9.23 7.62 26.20
C ALA A 116 9.52 6.30 26.94
N VAL A 117 10.81 6.10 27.27
CA VAL A 117 11.37 4.89 27.91
C VAL A 117 10.63 4.53 29.21
N PRO A 118 10.34 3.23 29.46
CA PRO A 118 9.80 2.78 30.74
C PRO A 118 10.71 3.20 31.91
N GLY A 119 10.15 3.93 32.88
CA GLY A 119 10.84 4.31 34.12
C GLY A 119 11.37 5.75 34.20
N SER A 120 11.30 6.55 33.13
CA SER A 120 11.70 7.97 33.15
C SER A 120 10.57 8.90 32.71
N GLY A 121 9.57 9.14 33.58
CA GLY A 121 8.53 10.17 33.34
C GLY A 121 7.67 10.00 32.08
N GLY A 122 7.72 8.83 31.42
CA GLY A 122 7.15 8.57 30.10
C GLY A 122 5.62 8.55 30.01
N GLY A 123 4.92 8.60 31.14
CA GLY A 123 3.45 8.72 31.18
C GLY A 123 2.91 10.03 30.57
N SER A 124 3.76 11.04 30.31
CA SER A 124 3.33 12.23 29.57
C SER A 124 3.14 11.95 28.07
N THR A 125 4.11 11.26 27.45
CA THR A 125 4.12 11.01 26.01
C THR A 125 3.06 9.99 25.61
N VAL A 126 2.90 8.90 26.38
CA VAL A 126 1.82 7.93 26.17
C VAL A 126 0.46 8.62 26.22
N ARG A 127 0.24 9.49 27.21
CA ARG A 127 -1.02 10.25 27.34
C ARG A 127 -1.27 11.19 26.17
N LEU A 128 -0.22 11.83 25.63
CA LEU A 128 -0.34 12.62 24.41
C LEU A 128 -0.74 11.76 23.20
N CYS A 129 -0.15 10.57 23.04
CA CYS A 129 -0.53 9.65 21.99
C CYS A 129 -1.97 9.14 22.16
N GLN A 130 -2.38 8.82 23.39
CA GLN A 130 -3.77 8.43 23.70
C GLN A 130 -4.76 9.54 23.37
N ALA A 131 -4.46 10.79 23.73
CA ALA A 131 -5.27 11.95 23.36
C ALA A 131 -5.35 12.13 21.82
N GLY A 132 -4.26 11.88 21.10
CA GLY A 132 -4.24 11.86 19.64
C GLY A 132 -5.14 10.77 19.05
N LEU A 133 -5.07 9.54 19.57
CA LEU A 133 -5.94 8.43 19.16
C LEU A 133 -7.41 8.72 19.46
N GLU A 134 -7.71 9.33 20.62
CA GLU A 134 -9.05 9.81 20.96
C GLU A 134 -9.55 10.87 19.99
N ALA A 135 -8.72 11.86 19.63
CA ALA A 135 -9.09 12.88 18.64
C ALA A 135 -9.40 12.24 17.27
N THR A 136 -8.54 11.33 16.80
CA THR A 136 -8.77 10.57 15.56
C THR A 136 -10.05 9.74 15.62
N PHE A 137 -10.38 9.14 16.77
CA PHE A 137 -11.65 8.44 16.97
C PHE A 137 -12.87 9.36 16.83
N HIS A 138 -12.83 10.57 17.41
CA HIS A 138 -13.92 11.53 17.26
C HIS A 138 -14.08 11.99 15.81
N GLU A 139 -12.97 12.25 15.11
CA GLU A 139 -12.98 12.57 13.67
C GLU A 139 -13.60 11.45 12.83
N LEU A 140 -13.29 10.19 13.13
CA LEU A 140 -13.88 9.02 12.47
C LEU A 140 -15.41 8.99 12.64
N LEU A 141 -15.92 9.28 13.84
CA LEU A 141 -17.36 9.33 14.09
C LEU A 141 -18.03 10.44 13.28
N ILE A 142 -17.43 11.63 13.20
CA ILE A 142 -17.92 12.73 12.37
C ILE A 142 -17.93 12.31 10.90
N GLU A 143 -16.85 11.70 10.41
CA GLU A 143 -16.76 11.27 9.00
C GLU A 143 -17.80 10.19 8.67
N ALA A 144 -18.11 9.30 9.62
CA ALA A 144 -19.16 8.29 9.51
C ALA A 144 -20.57 8.91 9.47
N GLU A 145 -20.85 9.90 10.31
CA GLU A 145 -22.12 10.65 10.29
C GLU A 145 -22.31 11.38 8.96
N GLU A 146 -21.23 11.91 8.39
CA GLU A 146 -21.21 12.52 7.06
C GLU A 146 -21.20 11.51 5.92
N LYS A 147 -21.28 10.20 6.22
CA LYS A 147 -21.28 9.09 5.25
C LYS A 147 -20.06 9.09 4.34
N PHE A 148 -18.91 9.50 4.86
CA PHE A 148 -17.64 9.55 4.13
C PHE A 148 -17.74 10.35 2.83
N ARG A 149 -18.30 11.56 2.89
CA ARG A 149 -18.33 12.48 1.75
C ARG A 149 -16.90 12.87 1.32
N GLY A 150 -16.68 13.00 0.01
CA GLY A 150 -15.38 13.41 -0.56
C GLY A 150 -14.40 12.26 -0.84
N TRP A 151 -14.77 11.01 -0.56
CA TRP A 151 -14.00 9.83 -0.94
C TRP A 151 -14.27 9.44 -2.39
N VAL A 152 -13.22 9.06 -3.12
CA VAL A 152 -13.32 8.61 -4.51
C VAL A 152 -13.42 7.09 -4.53
N SER A 153 -14.52 6.57 -5.07
CA SER A 153 -14.72 5.12 -5.22
C SER A 153 -13.68 4.50 -6.16
N ALA A 154 -13.24 3.29 -5.83
CA ALA A 154 -12.35 2.47 -6.63
C ALA A 154 -12.89 1.05 -6.74
N THR A 155 -12.42 0.29 -7.71
CA THR A 155 -12.80 -1.12 -7.87
C THR A 155 -12.13 -1.95 -6.78
N GLY A 156 -12.93 -2.54 -5.89
CA GLY A 156 -12.47 -3.48 -4.86
C GLY A 156 -12.68 -4.94 -5.28
N PRO A 157 -11.98 -5.89 -4.65
CA PRO A 157 -12.21 -7.31 -4.86
C PRO A 157 -13.53 -7.76 -4.21
N GLY A 158 -14.23 -8.68 -4.87
CA GLY A 158 -15.42 -9.34 -4.32
C GLY A 158 -16.52 -8.36 -3.89
N ASN A 159 -17.07 -8.60 -2.70
CA ASN A 159 -18.18 -7.82 -2.12
C ASN A 159 -17.69 -6.66 -1.24
N THR A 160 -16.61 -5.99 -1.63
CA THR A 160 -16.03 -4.88 -0.87
C THR A 160 -16.26 -3.53 -1.54
N GLN A 161 -16.49 -2.49 -0.72
CA GLN A 161 -16.56 -1.11 -1.19
C GLN A 161 -15.24 -0.41 -0.91
N LEU A 162 -14.40 -0.30 -1.94
CA LEU A 162 -13.10 0.38 -1.87
C LEU A 162 -13.23 1.85 -2.28
N SER A 163 -12.56 2.73 -1.55
CA SER A 163 -12.47 4.15 -1.87
C SER A 163 -11.18 4.74 -1.34
N TYR A 164 -10.75 5.88 -1.88
CA TYR A 164 -9.56 6.58 -1.42
C TYR A 164 -9.76 8.09 -1.33
N LYS A 165 -8.91 8.73 -0.54
CA LYS A 165 -8.82 10.18 -0.38
C LYS A 165 -7.37 10.62 -0.47
N LYS A 166 -7.10 11.71 -1.17
CA LYS A 166 -5.77 12.34 -1.17
C LYS A 166 -5.66 13.17 0.11
N ALA A 167 -4.64 12.89 0.89
CA ALA A 167 -4.33 13.69 2.06
C ALA A 167 -3.43 14.87 1.64
N GLY A 168 -3.70 16.07 2.15
CA GLY A 168 -3.01 17.31 1.75
C GLY A 168 -1.70 17.56 2.50
N ASP A 169 -1.29 16.61 3.32
CA ASP A 169 -0.17 16.68 4.26
C ASP A 169 0.94 15.69 3.84
N GLY A 170 2.12 16.23 3.50
CA GLY A 170 3.34 15.44 3.28
C GLY A 170 3.41 14.64 1.97
N PRO A 171 4.26 13.60 1.92
CA PRO A 171 4.41 12.69 0.78
C PRO A 171 3.08 12.13 0.26
N PRO A 172 2.97 11.79 -1.04
CA PRO A 172 1.72 11.45 -1.71
C PRO A 172 1.22 10.03 -1.37
N LEU A 173 1.05 9.72 -0.09
CA LEU A 173 0.36 8.52 0.39
C LEU A 173 -1.13 8.80 0.50
N ARG A 174 -1.93 7.96 -0.16
CA ARG A 174 -3.39 8.05 -0.10
C ARG A 174 -3.91 7.43 1.19
N LEU A 175 -5.02 7.96 1.66
CA LEU A 175 -5.85 7.32 2.67
C LEU A 175 -6.80 6.37 1.94
N TRP A 176 -6.81 5.10 2.33
CA TRP A 176 -7.67 4.07 1.75
C TRP A 176 -8.77 3.70 2.73
N LYS A 177 -9.98 3.50 2.22
CA LYS A 177 -11.14 3.04 2.99
C LYS A 177 -11.77 1.85 2.31
N VAL A 178 -11.95 0.78 3.08
CA VAL A 178 -12.69 -0.41 2.69
C VAL A 178 -13.90 -0.56 3.60
N THR A 179 -15.07 -0.83 3.03
CA THR A 179 -16.26 -1.22 3.79
C THR A 179 -16.74 -2.59 3.34
N VAL A 180 -17.04 -3.47 4.30
CA VAL A 180 -17.53 -4.84 4.10
C VAL A 180 -18.58 -5.17 5.16
N GLU A 181 -19.47 -6.11 4.85
CA GLU A 181 -20.44 -6.65 5.79
C GLU A 181 -19.95 -8.01 6.33
N VAL A 182 -20.02 -8.18 7.65
CA VAL A 182 -19.53 -9.35 8.37
C VAL A 182 -20.68 -9.96 9.17
N GLU A 183 -20.85 -11.28 9.09
CA GLU A 183 -21.89 -12.02 9.81
C GLU A 183 -21.53 -12.26 11.29
N ALA A 184 -21.31 -11.17 12.02
CA ALA A 184 -21.02 -11.19 13.45
C ALA A 184 -21.39 -9.85 14.11
N ALA A 185 -21.63 -9.87 15.42
CA ALA A 185 -21.84 -8.64 16.18
C ALA A 185 -20.56 -7.77 16.23
N PRO A 186 -20.66 -6.43 16.28
CA PRO A 186 -19.51 -5.52 16.32
C PRO A 186 -18.44 -5.86 17.36
N ARG A 187 -18.86 -6.25 18.58
CA ARG A 187 -17.94 -6.65 19.65
C ARG A 187 -17.15 -7.91 19.31
N SER A 188 -17.77 -8.87 18.64
CA SER A 188 -17.10 -10.10 18.18
C SER A 188 -16.08 -9.79 17.07
N VAL A 189 -16.43 -8.88 16.15
CA VAL A 189 -15.51 -8.42 15.10
C VAL A 189 -14.32 -7.67 15.70
N LEU A 190 -14.54 -6.79 16.68
CA LEU A 190 -13.47 -6.09 17.38
C LEU A 190 -12.51 -7.08 18.06
N ASN A 191 -13.04 -8.07 18.77
CA ASN A 191 -12.22 -9.10 19.41
C ASN A 191 -11.43 -9.93 18.39
N ARG A 192 -12.06 -10.30 17.26
CA ARG A 192 -11.40 -11.00 16.15
C ARG A 192 -10.20 -10.21 15.64
N ILE A 193 -10.33 -8.89 15.47
CA ILE A 193 -9.25 -8.01 15.00
C ILE A 193 -8.15 -7.85 16.06
N LEU A 194 -8.53 -7.62 17.33
CA LEU A 194 -7.58 -7.32 18.40
C LEU A 194 -6.76 -8.52 18.87
N ARG A 195 -7.41 -9.69 18.97
CA ARG A 195 -6.91 -10.85 19.72
C ARG A 195 -6.68 -12.09 18.85
N GLU A 196 -7.36 -12.18 17.72
CA GLU A 196 -7.40 -13.39 16.90
C GLU A 196 -6.88 -13.13 15.47
N ARG A 197 -5.88 -12.24 15.33
CA ARG A 197 -5.31 -11.88 14.01
C ARG A 197 -4.80 -13.08 13.22
N HIS A 198 -4.23 -14.07 13.90
CA HIS A 198 -3.77 -15.33 13.32
C HIS A 198 -4.89 -16.16 12.63
N LEU A 199 -6.17 -15.86 12.86
CA LEU A 199 -7.28 -16.54 12.18
C LEU A 199 -7.61 -15.96 10.81
N TRP A 200 -7.13 -14.75 10.48
CA TRP A 200 -7.54 -14.05 9.26
C TRP A 200 -6.40 -13.36 8.50
N ASP A 201 -5.21 -13.28 9.09
CA ASP A 201 -4.00 -12.75 8.45
C ASP A 201 -3.04 -13.91 8.20
N GLU A 202 -3.07 -14.46 6.98
CA GLU A 202 -2.21 -15.59 6.57
C GLU A 202 -0.73 -15.23 6.59
N ASP A 203 -0.41 -13.94 6.41
CA ASP A 203 0.95 -13.43 6.41
C ASP A 203 1.46 -13.11 7.83
N LEU A 204 0.64 -13.23 8.88
CA LEU A 204 1.07 -12.94 10.24
C LEU A 204 2.07 -13.99 10.74
N LEU A 205 3.33 -13.59 10.89
CA LEU A 205 4.38 -14.45 11.45
C LEU A 205 4.44 -14.36 12.98
N VAL A 206 4.33 -13.14 13.51
CA VAL A 206 4.43 -12.85 14.94
C VAL A 206 3.40 -11.79 15.30
N GLY A 207 2.71 -11.96 16.44
CA GLY A 207 1.84 -10.95 17.02
C GLY A 207 1.85 -11.03 18.53
N LYS A 208 2.20 -9.94 19.21
CA LYS A 208 2.24 -9.89 20.67
C LYS A 208 1.95 -8.49 21.21
N VAL A 209 1.25 -8.45 22.35
CA VAL A 209 1.11 -7.22 23.14
C VAL A 209 2.39 -7.05 23.95
N LEU A 210 3.05 -5.91 23.78
CA LEU A 210 4.26 -5.52 24.51
C LEU A 210 3.91 -4.94 25.88
N GLU A 211 2.91 -4.07 25.92
CA GLU A 211 2.51 -3.34 27.14
C GLU A 211 1.01 -3.03 27.11
N HIS A 212 0.37 -2.98 28.27
CA HIS A 212 -1.01 -2.54 28.43
C HIS A 212 -1.03 -1.20 29.18
N PHE A 213 -1.86 -0.27 28.72
CA PHE A 213 -2.08 1.02 29.35
C PHE A 213 -3.53 1.13 29.85
N GLU A 214 -3.81 2.12 30.67
CA GLU A 214 -5.18 2.44 31.09
C GLU A 214 -6.05 2.87 29.90
N GLY A 215 -7.37 2.70 30.03
CA GLY A 215 -8.32 3.19 29.03
C GLY A 215 -8.34 2.38 27.71
N ASN A 216 -8.37 1.05 27.80
CA ASN A 216 -8.45 0.16 26.62
C ASN A 216 -7.38 0.48 25.56
N THR A 217 -6.15 0.66 26.00
CA THR A 217 -5.02 0.98 25.13
C THR A 217 -3.90 -0.05 25.34
N ASP A 218 -3.26 -0.50 24.26
CA ASP A 218 -2.09 -1.36 24.33
C ASP A 218 -1.03 -1.02 23.28
N LEU A 219 0.21 -1.39 23.58
CA LEU A 219 1.32 -1.40 22.63
C LEU A 219 1.39 -2.79 22.01
N TYR A 220 1.23 -2.86 20.69
CA TYR A 220 1.19 -4.12 19.95
C TYR A 220 2.30 -4.17 18.91
N TYR A 221 3.02 -5.28 18.90
CA TYR A 221 4.06 -5.58 17.92
C TYR A 221 3.63 -6.75 17.05
N TYR A 222 3.84 -6.62 15.75
CA TYR A 222 3.63 -7.72 14.82
C TYR A 222 4.58 -7.68 13.62
N VAL A 223 4.78 -8.86 13.04
CA VAL A 223 5.56 -9.05 11.81
C VAL A 223 4.67 -9.74 10.79
N GLN A 224 4.63 -9.18 9.58
CA GLN A 224 4.00 -9.80 8.43
C GLN A 224 5.05 -10.26 7.43
N ASP A 225 4.80 -11.43 6.83
CA ASP A 225 5.52 -11.87 5.66
C ASP A 225 5.18 -10.97 4.47
N SER A 226 5.91 -11.14 3.38
CA SER A 226 5.62 -10.47 2.13
C SER A 226 5.90 -11.40 0.97
N MET A 227 5.14 -11.23 -0.12
CA MET A 227 5.39 -12.02 -1.33
C MET A 227 6.86 -11.86 -1.73
N ALA A 228 7.55 -12.97 -1.96
CA ALA A 228 8.91 -12.94 -2.47
C ALA A 228 9.01 -12.06 -3.73
N PRO A 229 10.09 -11.27 -3.90
CA PRO A 229 11.32 -11.23 -3.09
C PRO A 229 11.30 -10.19 -1.96
N HIS A 230 10.12 -9.63 -1.62
CA HIS A 230 10.05 -8.47 -0.73
C HIS A 230 10.40 -8.84 0.71
N PRO A 231 11.11 -7.97 1.45
CA PRO A 231 11.45 -8.23 2.84
C PRO A 231 10.19 -8.23 3.71
N ARG A 232 10.26 -8.95 4.83
CA ARG A 232 9.24 -8.94 5.88
C ARG A 232 9.04 -7.52 6.41
N ARG A 233 7.87 -7.26 6.97
CA ARG A 233 7.54 -5.96 7.54
C ARG A 233 7.23 -6.08 9.01
N SER A 234 7.90 -5.26 9.82
CA SER A 234 7.65 -5.17 11.26
C SER A 234 6.90 -3.89 11.59
N PHE A 235 6.02 -3.99 12.59
CA PHE A 235 5.12 -2.93 13.00
C PHE A 235 5.10 -2.84 14.52
N THR A 236 5.28 -1.63 15.04
CA THR A 236 5.08 -1.31 16.46
C THR A 236 4.04 -0.22 16.54
N VAL A 237 2.88 -0.54 17.12
CA VAL A 237 1.71 0.34 17.07
C VAL A 237 1.06 0.49 18.43
N LEU A 238 0.66 1.71 18.76
CA LEU A 238 -0.24 1.99 19.86
C LEU A 238 -1.68 1.84 19.36
N ARG A 239 -2.49 1.07 20.09
CA ARG A 239 -3.88 0.78 19.75
C ARG A 239 -4.79 1.21 20.88
N SER A 240 -5.85 1.97 20.58
CA SER A 240 -6.93 2.27 21.53
C SER A 240 -8.27 1.82 20.95
N TRP A 241 -9.14 1.27 21.78
CA TRP A 241 -10.44 0.79 21.33
C TRP A 241 -11.60 1.18 22.23
N TRP A 242 -12.75 1.40 21.58
CA TRP A 242 -14.02 1.75 22.20
C TRP A 242 -15.04 0.67 21.88
N GLN A 243 -15.82 0.29 22.89
CA GLN A 243 -16.75 -0.82 22.83
C GLN A 243 -18.12 -0.32 23.28
N GLU A 244 -19.17 -0.90 22.72
CA GLU A 244 -20.55 -0.68 23.18
C GLU A 244 -20.90 0.82 23.29
N LEU A 245 -20.49 1.59 22.28
CA LEU A 245 -20.90 2.98 22.13
C LEU A 245 -22.41 3.07 21.88
N SER A 246 -22.92 4.28 21.68
CA SER A 246 -24.32 4.48 21.31
C SER A 246 -24.68 3.56 20.12
N ARG A 247 -25.81 2.84 20.25
CA ARG A 247 -26.29 1.87 19.26
C ARG A 247 -25.41 0.62 19.07
N GLY A 248 -24.48 0.31 19.97
CA GLY A 248 -23.67 -0.92 19.89
C GLY A 248 -22.48 -0.85 18.95
N VAL A 249 -22.08 0.35 18.55
CA VAL A 249 -20.90 0.60 17.71
C VAL A 249 -19.62 0.27 18.48
N CYS A 250 -18.63 -0.27 17.78
CA CYS A 250 -17.27 -0.48 18.29
C CYS A 250 -16.26 0.22 17.38
N ALA A 251 -15.13 0.65 17.92
CA ALA A 251 -14.06 1.28 17.15
C ALA A 251 -12.68 0.88 17.67
N LEU A 252 -11.69 0.87 16.78
CA LEU A 252 -10.28 0.66 17.08
C LEU A 252 -9.46 1.66 16.26
N VAL A 253 -8.62 2.46 16.91
CA VAL A 253 -7.71 3.39 16.25
C VAL A 253 -6.28 3.01 16.61
N THR A 254 -5.41 3.05 15.61
CA THR A 254 -4.03 2.58 15.68
C THR A 254 -3.09 3.58 15.01
N THR A 255 -1.94 3.83 15.61
CA THR A 255 -0.85 4.62 15.02
C THR A 255 0.51 4.02 15.40
N SER A 256 1.51 4.23 14.55
CA SER A 256 2.87 3.76 14.82
C SER A 256 3.61 4.64 15.79
N VAL A 257 4.45 3.99 16.57
CA VAL A 257 5.30 4.58 17.60
C VAL A 257 6.72 4.07 17.41
N GLU A 258 7.70 4.80 17.90
CA GLU A 258 9.10 4.35 17.82
C GLU A 258 9.27 3.00 18.54
N PRO A 259 9.96 2.04 17.93
CA PRO A 259 10.18 0.74 18.53
C PRO A 259 11.26 0.88 19.60
N ASP A 260 10.93 0.49 20.84
CA ASP A 260 11.88 0.40 21.94
C ASP A 260 12.70 -0.91 21.92
N LEU A 261 12.41 -1.80 20.96
CA LEU A 261 13.01 -3.13 20.87
C LEU A 261 13.77 -3.30 19.56
N GLY A 262 15.00 -3.79 19.67
CA GLY A 262 15.84 -4.19 18.54
C GLY A 262 15.00 -4.98 17.55
N GLY A 263 14.77 -4.38 16.38
CA GLY A 263 13.92 -4.94 15.34
C GLY A 263 14.41 -6.33 14.93
N ASP A 264 13.49 -7.14 14.40
CA ASP A 264 13.84 -8.42 13.80
C ASP A 264 14.89 -8.19 12.70
N GLU A 265 16.06 -8.83 12.82
CA GLU A 265 17.17 -8.66 11.89
C GLU A 265 16.72 -9.11 10.49
N GLY A 266 16.39 -8.15 9.62
CA GLY A 266 15.94 -8.39 8.25
C GLY A 266 14.53 -7.91 7.91
N ALA A 267 13.73 -7.48 8.89
CA ALA A 267 12.42 -6.88 8.64
C ALA A 267 12.54 -5.36 8.40
N VAL A 268 11.85 -4.85 7.38
CA VAL A 268 11.69 -3.41 7.15
C VAL A 268 10.61 -2.89 8.09
N GLN A 269 10.94 -1.86 8.87
CA GLN A 269 9.97 -1.24 9.77
C GLN A 269 9.00 -0.39 8.96
N ALA A 270 7.73 -0.78 8.93
CA ALA A 270 6.65 0.00 8.35
C ALA A 270 6.09 1.02 9.35
N LEU A 271 5.44 2.06 8.81
CA LEU A 271 4.87 3.16 9.57
C LEU A 271 3.38 3.30 9.25
N VAL A 272 2.55 2.83 10.17
CA VAL A 272 1.10 3.11 10.20
C VAL A 272 0.89 4.54 10.68
N LEU A 273 0.62 5.46 9.74
CA LEU A 273 0.27 6.84 10.09
C LEU A 273 -1.07 6.86 10.81
N THR A 274 -2.05 6.14 10.26
CA THR A 274 -3.34 5.88 10.90
C THR A 274 -3.92 4.58 10.38
N ALA A 275 -4.51 3.79 11.26
CA ALA A 275 -5.42 2.71 10.91
C ALA A 275 -6.62 2.74 11.85
N GLN A 276 -7.81 2.72 11.28
CA GLN A 276 -9.06 2.97 11.98
C GLN A 276 -10.08 1.93 11.56
N TYR A 277 -10.68 1.25 12.52
CA TYR A 277 -11.75 0.29 12.30
C TYR A 277 -13.01 0.83 12.97
N LEU A 278 -14.08 0.93 12.21
CA LEU A 278 -15.42 1.25 12.69
C LEU A 278 -16.33 0.05 12.43
N MET A 279 -17.00 -0.41 13.48
CA MET A 279 -17.86 -1.59 13.47
C MET A 279 -19.26 -1.17 13.90
N GLU A 280 -20.18 -1.10 12.93
CA GLU A 280 -21.56 -0.65 13.14
C GLU A 280 -22.52 -1.83 12.97
N PRO A 281 -23.52 -2.02 13.85
CA PRO A 281 -24.54 -3.01 13.59
C PRO A 281 -25.35 -2.66 12.33
N CYS A 282 -25.61 -3.63 11.45
CA CYS A 282 -26.34 -3.39 10.20
C CYS A 282 -27.57 -4.29 9.97
N GLY A 283 -28.07 -4.96 11.02
CA GLY A 283 -29.23 -5.85 10.94
C GLY A 283 -29.02 -7.11 11.77
N SER A 284 -29.78 -8.17 11.47
CA SER A 284 -29.87 -9.49 12.12
C SER A 284 -28.56 -10.18 12.53
N GLY A 285 -27.79 -9.60 13.46
CA GLY A 285 -26.49 -10.12 13.90
C GLY A 285 -25.32 -9.79 12.97
N HIS A 286 -25.51 -8.88 12.01
CA HIS A 286 -24.45 -8.44 11.08
C HIS A 286 -23.79 -7.15 11.52
N CYS A 287 -22.54 -6.98 11.13
CA CYS A 287 -21.72 -5.80 11.37
C CYS A 287 -21.20 -5.25 10.04
N ARG A 288 -21.41 -3.96 9.81
CA ARG A 288 -20.70 -3.20 8.78
C ARG A 288 -19.34 -2.82 9.35
N LEU A 289 -18.30 -3.42 8.79
CA LEU A 289 -16.92 -3.12 9.11
C LEU A 289 -16.37 -2.12 8.09
N THR A 290 -15.97 -0.95 8.56
CA THR A 290 -15.22 0.04 7.77
C THR A 290 -13.80 0.12 8.31
N HIS A 291 -12.81 -0.09 7.45
CA HIS A 291 -11.39 0.06 7.76
C HIS A 291 -10.81 1.19 6.93
N ILE A 292 -10.21 2.18 7.60
CA ILE A 292 -9.47 3.29 7.00
C ILE A 292 -8.00 3.13 7.35
N SER A 293 -7.10 3.19 6.36
CA SER A 293 -5.67 3.07 6.61
C SER A 293 -4.85 4.00 5.72
N ARG A 294 -3.76 4.51 6.31
CA ARG A 294 -2.64 5.16 5.64
C ARG A 294 -1.37 4.61 6.25
N THR A 295 -0.68 3.76 5.50
CA THR A 295 0.52 3.06 5.96
C THR A 295 1.64 3.27 4.96
N ASP A 296 2.78 3.75 5.45
CA ASP A 296 4.03 3.79 4.70
C ASP A 296 4.79 2.49 4.95
N LEU A 297 4.89 1.65 3.93
CA LEU A 297 5.61 0.38 4.01
C LEU A 297 7.13 0.54 3.85
N ARG A 298 7.63 1.79 3.80
CA ARG A 298 9.03 2.20 3.74
C ARG A 298 9.84 1.46 2.69
N TYR A 299 9.32 1.41 1.48
CA TYR A 299 9.99 0.74 0.38
C TYR A 299 11.26 1.51 -0.02
N ARG A 300 12.42 1.05 0.47
CA ARG A 300 13.75 1.59 0.11
C ARG A 300 14.41 0.76 -0.98
N PRO A 301 14.04 1.04 -2.24
CA PRO A 301 15.08 1.35 -3.21
C PRO A 301 14.78 2.56 -4.13
N PHE A 302 13.61 3.20 -4.19
CA PHE A 302 13.40 4.18 -5.28
C PHE A 302 12.68 5.50 -4.98
N LEU A 303 12.03 5.67 -3.82
CA LEU A 303 11.35 6.93 -3.51
C LEU A 303 12.26 8.16 -3.50
N PRO A 304 13.44 8.12 -2.85
CA PRO A 304 14.28 9.30 -2.71
C PRO A 304 14.76 9.80 -4.09
N LEU A 305 15.11 8.88 -4.98
CA LEU A 305 15.61 9.13 -6.33
C LEU A 305 14.57 9.80 -7.23
N LEU A 306 13.32 9.34 -7.21
CA LEU A 306 12.26 9.89 -8.06
C LEU A 306 11.88 11.31 -7.64
N THR A 307 11.80 11.60 -6.34
CA THR A 307 11.56 12.97 -5.85
C THR A 307 12.67 13.94 -6.24
N HIS A 308 13.93 13.48 -6.21
CA HIS A 308 15.09 14.30 -6.58
C HIS A 308 15.14 14.55 -8.10
N LEU A 309 14.87 13.53 -8.92
CA LEU A 309 14.83 13.64 -10.39
C LEU A 309 13.66 14.50 -10.89
N THR A 310 12.47 14.43 -10.26
CA THR A 310 11.36 15.32 -10.60
C THR A 310 11.59 16.78 -10.18
N ALA A 311 12.43 17.02 -9.17
CA ALA A 311 12.81 18.35 -8.73
C ALA A 311 13.96 18.94 -9.56
N THR A 312 14.82 18.11 -10.15
CA THR A 312 15.95 18.55 -10.99
C THR A 312 15.64 18.63 -12.48
N TYR A 313 14.60 17.95 -12.98
CA TYR A 313 14.20 18.01 -14.38
C TYR A 313 12.68 18.19 -14.53
N PRO A 314 12.19 19.41 -14.85
CA PRO A 314 10.81 19.59 -15.26
C PRO A 314 10.54 18.83 -16.57
N THR A 315 9.32 18.34 -16.73
CA THR A 315 8.85 17.69 -17.97
C THR A 315 9.04 18.62 -19.18
N PRO A 316 9.37 18.10 -20.38
CA PRO A 316 9.60 18.90 -21.58
C PRO A 316 8.28 19.36 -22.23
N SER A 317 7.47 20.07 -21.45
CA SER A 317 6.26 20.78 -21.90
C SER A 317 6.25 22.25 -21.47
N GLU A 318 7.34 22.75 -20.89
CA GLU A 318 7.54 24.17 -20.53
C GLU A 318 8.71 24.84 -21.28
N LEU A 319 9.05 24.35 -22.48
CA LEU A 319 9.94 25.06 -23.40
C LEU A 319 9.27 25.18 -24.78
N THR A 320 8.32 26.09 -24.85
CA THR A 320 7.92 26.74 -26.11
C THR A 320 7.79 28.23 -25.84
N LEU A 321 8.85 28.96 -26.19
CA LEU A 321 8.74 30.25 -26.88
C LEU A 321 8.98 29.96 -28.37
#